data_AF-A0A4Q6IPZ4-F1
#
_entry.id   AF-A0A4Q6IPZ4-F1
#
_cell.length_a   1.000
_cell.length_b   1.000
_cell.length_c   1.000
_cell.angle_alpha   90.00
_cell.angle_beta   90.00
_cell.angle_gamma   90.00
#
_symmetry.space_group_name_H-M   'P 1'
#
loop_
_entity.id
_entity.type
_entity.pdbx_description
1 polymer ?
#
loop_
_entity_poly.entity_id
_entity_poly.type
_entity_poly.pdbx_seq_one_letter_code
_entity_poly.pdbx_strand_id
1 'polypeptide(L)'
;MLRVAVTHNPYDKQLSALVGYLATRSDDFCIRWAAHNVREHRTGLKRLCHPVVGDLGLTYEVLTLPADPGLSLVVFSATPDTADEEALRLLASWSALPVGGR
;
A
#
# COMPACT_ATOMS: atom_id res chain seq x y z
N MET A 1 2.46 -8.11 0.64
CA MET A 1 3.10 -8.10 -0.68
C MET A 1 4.40 -8.89 -0.71
N LEU A 2 5.41 -8.64 0.15
CA LEU A 2 6.67 -9.40 0.13
C LEU A 2 6.51 -10.93 0.14
N ARG A 3 5.60 -11.47 0.94
CA ARG A 3 5.38 -12.92 1.01
C ARG A 3 4.72 -13.50 -0.25
N VAL A 4 3.84 -12.74 -0.90
CA VAL A 4 3.26 -13.10 -2.21
C VAL A 4 4.33 -13.05 -3.31
N ALA A 5 5.25 -12.08 -3.24
CA ALA A 5 6.38 -12.00 -4.15
C ALA A 5 7.32 -13.21 -4.01
N VAL A 6 7.62 -13.64 -2.77
CA VAL A 6 8.42 -14.85 -2.51
C VAL A 6 7.72 -16.09 -3.06
N THR A 7 6.38 -16.20 -2.95
CA THR A 7 5.66 -17.34 -3.56
C THR A 7 5.67 -17.32 -5.09
N HIS A 8 5.72 -16.14 -5.69
CA HIS A 8 5.76 -15.99 -7.15
C HIS A 8 7.14 -16.35 -7.73
N ASN A 9 8.23 -16.04 -7.01
CA ASN A 9 9.58 -16.43 -7.41
C ASN A 9 10.42 -16.86 -6.19
N PRO A 10 10.31 -18.12 -5.74
CA PRO A 10 10.98 -18.60 -4.52
C PRO A 10 12.51 -18.66 -4.62
N TYR A 11 13.07 -18.59 -5.82
CA TYR A 11 14.51 -18.63 -6.06
C TYR A 11 15.14 -17.25 -6.29
N ASP A 12 14.37 -16.18 -6.09
CA ASP A 12 14.89 -14.82 -6.17
C ASP A 12 15.86 -14.56 -5.00
N LYS A 13 17.16 -14.59 -5.33
CA LYS A 13 18.25 -14.35 -4.37
C LYS A 13 18.25 -12.94 -3.81
N GLN A 14 17.83 -11.94 -4.60
CA GLN A 14 17.78 -10.55 -4.14
C GLN A 14 16.64 -10.37 -3.13
N LEU A 15 15.47 -10.93 -3.43
CA LEU A 15 14.33 -10.90 -2.53
C LEU A 15 14.63 -11.66 -1.22
N SER A 16 15.28 -12.82 -1.32
CA SER A 16 15.70 -13.60 -0.15
C SER A 16 16.70 -12.84 0.73
N ALA A 17 17.69 -12.17 0.12
CA ALA A 17 18.66 -11.35 0.85
C ALA A 17 17.99 -10.14 1.53
N LEU A 18 17.04 -9.49 0.85
CA LEU A 18 16.27 -8.37 1.42
C LEU A 18 15.45 -8.80 2.64
N VAL A 19 14.75 -9.94 2.54
CA VAL A 19 13.97 -10.50 3.66
C VAL A 19 14.90 -10.83 4.83
N GLY A 20 16.05 -11.46 4.59
CA GLY A 20 17.03 -11.78 5.62
C GLY A 20 17.59 -10.52 6.31
N TYR A 21 17.91 -9.49 5.53
CA TYR A 21 18.36 -8.20 6.05
C TYR A 21 17.30 -7.55 6.96
N LEU A 22 16.05 -7.45 6.50
CA LEU A 22 14.96 -6.85 7.27
C LEU A 22 14.65 -7.63 8.54
N ALA A 23 14.66 -8.97 8.48
CA ALA A 23 14.46 -9.83 9.66
C ALA A 23 15.57 -9.67 10.72
N THR A 24 16.79 -9.34 10.30
CA THR A 24 17.92 -9.13 11.21
C THR A 24 17.94 -7.72 11.81
N ARG A 25 17.39 -6.73 11.11
CA ARG A 25 17.50 -5.31 11.48
C ARG A 25 16.23 -4.72 12.10
N SER A 26 15.11 -5.45 12.08
CA SER A 26 13.83 -4.98 12.62
C SER A 26 13.10 -6.12 13.33
N ASP A 27 13.04 -6.03 14.65
CA ASP A 27 12.29 -6.97 15.48
C ASP A 27 10.80 -7.00 15.10
N ASP A 28 10.22 -5.83 14.83
CA ASP A 28 8.85 -5.69 14.33
C ASP A 28 8.63 -6.43 13.01
N PHE A 29 9.57 -6.30 12.06
CA PHE A 29 9.49 -7.03 10.81
C PHE A 29 9.61 -8.54 11.05
N CYS A 30 10.57 -8.97 11.88
CA CYS A 30 10.78 -10.37 12.21
C CYS A 30 9.51 -11.01 12.80
N ILE A 31 8.89 -10.36 13.78
CA ILE A 31 7.64 -10.80 14.41
C ILE A 31 6.52 -10.91 13.38
N ARG A 32 6.31 -9.86 12.56
CA ARG A 32 5.25 -9.86 11.53
C ARG A 32 5.51 -10.88 10.44
N TRP A 33 6.76 -11.10 10.07
CA TRP A 33 7.16 -12.09 9.08
C TRP A 33 6.94 -13.51 9.61
N ALA A 34 7.31 -13.79 10.85
CA ALA A 34 7.11 -15.07 11.54
C ALA A 34 5.63 -15.39 11.82
N ALA A 35 4.77 -14.37 11.94
CA ALA A 35 3.34 -14.56 12.10
C ALA A 35 2.65 -15.14 10.85
N HIS A 36 3.35 -15.26 9.71
CA HIS A 36 2.83 -15.86 8.47
C HIS A 36 1.47 -15.31 8.01
N ASN A 37 1.13 -14.08 8.39
CA ASN A 37 -0.20 -13.55 8.21
C ASN A 37 -0.37 -13.05 6.76
N VAL A 38 -0.35 -13.98 5.81
CA VAL A 38 -0.64 -13.74 4.41
C VAL A 38 -2.14 -13.64 4.28
N ARG A 39 -2.61 -12.40 4.27
CA ARG A 39 -3.89 -12.11 3.65
C ARG A 39 -3.59 -11.51 2.30
N GLU A 40 -4.14 -12.13 1.27
CA GLU A 40 -4.19 -11.53 -0.06
C GLU A 40 -5.16 -10.34 0.03
N HIS A 41 -4.63 -9.21 0.48
CA HIS A 41 -5.35 -7.96 0.62
C HIS A 41 -5.59 -7.39 -0.78
N ARG A 42 -6.56 -7.96 -1.49
CA ARG A 42 -6.99 -7.46 -2.81
C ARG A 42 -7.91 -6.27 -2.68
N THR A 43 -8.77 -6.27 -1.67
CA THR A 43 -9.63 -5.13 -1.32
C THR A 43 -9.68 -4.95 0.19
N GLY A 44 -10.15 -3.79 0.66
CA GLY A 44 -10.38 -3.54 2.08
C GLY A 44 -10.53 -2.06 2.42
N LEU A 45 -10.59 -1.75 3.72
CA LEU A 45 -10.64 -0.38 4.24
C LEU A 45 -9.35 -0.09 5.01
N LYS A 46 -8.65 0.97 4.64
CA LYS A 46 -7.57 1.57 5.43
C LYS A 46 -8.13 2.72 6.25
N ARG A 47 -7.85 2.70 7.54
CA ARG A 47 -8.04 3.85 8.42
C ARG A 47 -6.68 4.47 8.71
N LEU A 48 -6.56 5.76 8.45
CA LEU A 48 -5.33 6.53 8.56
C LEU A 48 -5.61 7.71 9.48
N CYS A 49 -4.71 7.99 10.42
CA CYS A 49 -4.72 9.25 11.15
C CYS A 49 -3.83 10.22 10.38
N HIS A 50 -4.42 11.03 9.50
CA HIS A 50 -3.71 12.00 8.68
C HIS A 50 -3.47 13.30 9.47
N PRO A 51 -2.26 13.87 9.47
CA PRO A 51 -1.93 15.04 10.30
C PRO A 51 -2.75 16.29 9.99
N VAL A 52 -3.32 16.37 8.78
CA VAL A 52 -4.11 17.51 8.31
C VAL A 52 -5.60 17.32 8.52
N VAL A 53 -6.14 16.18 8.08
CA VAL A 53 -7.59 15.94 7.98
C VAL A 53 -8.11 15.04 9.10
N GLY A 54 -7.23 14.61 10.01
CA GLY A 54 -7.58 13.68 11.07
C GLY A 54 -7.81 12.28 10.53
N ASP A 55 -8.80 11.60 11.09
CA ASP A 55 -9.15 10.25 10.68
C ASP A 55 -9.68 10.22 9.24
N LEU A 56 -9.09 9.35 8.42
CA LEU A 56 -9.41 9.18 7.02
C LEU A 56 -9.60 7.69 6.70
N GLY A 57 -10.81 7.33 6.29
CA GLY A 57 -11.18 6.03 5.77
C GLY A 57 -11.04 5.97 4.24
N LEU A 58 -10.20 5.06 3.75
CA LEU A 58 -10.04 4.81 2.31
C LEU A 58 -10.27 3.34 2.00
N THR A 59 -11.22 3.05 1.12
CA THR A 59 -11.25 1.73 0.49
C THR A 59 -10.02 1.60 -0.40
N TYR A 60 -9.51 0.38 -0.55
CA TYR A 60 -8.45 0.11 -1.49
C TYR A 60 -8.76 -1.09 -2.34
N GLU A 61 -8.23 -1.07 -3.56
CA GLU A 61 -8.27 -2.16 -4.51
C GLU A 61 -6.87 -2.36 -5.12
N VAL A 62 -6.43 -3.61 -5.20
CA VAL A 62 -5.15 -3.99 -5.82
C VAL A 62 -5.45 -4.70 -7.13
N LEU A 63 -5.02 -4.08 -8.23
CA LEU A 63 -5.20 -4.57 -9.59
C LEU A 63 -3.85 -5.02 -10.15
N THR A 64 -3.74 -6.28 -10.55
CA THR A 64 -2.56 -6.80 -11.25
C THR A 64 -2.56 -6.32 -12.69
N LEU A 65 -1.43 -5.83 -13.20
CA LEU A 65 -1.33 -5.37 -14.58
C LEU A 65 -1.01 -6.55 -15.51
N PRO A 66 -1.92 -6.95 -16.42
CA PRO A 66 -1.69 -8.14 -17.26
C PRO A 66 -0.52 -7.97 -18.24
N ALA A 67 -0.26 -6.74 -18.69
CA ALA A 67 0.83 -6.43 -19.62
C ALA A 67 2.20 -6.41 -18.94
N ASP A 68 2.25 -6.24 -17.62
CA ASP A 68 3.49 -6.10 -16.85
C ASP A 68 3.46 -7.01 -15.60
N PRO A 69 3.72 -8.33 -15.78
CA PRO A 69 3.72 -9.28 -14.67
C PRO A 69 4.65 -8.85 -13.54
N GLY A 70 4.12 -8.81 -12.31
CA GLY A 70 4.84 -8.34 -11.12
C GLY A 70 4.55 -6.89 -10.75
N LEU A 71 3.93 -6.09 -11.62
CA LEU A 71 3.40 -4.78 -11.27
C LEU A 71 1.95 -4.88 -10.78
N SER A 72 1.60 -4.00 -9.85
CA SER A 72 0.23 -3.88 -9.34
C SER A 72 -0.10 -2.40 -9.15
N LEU A 73 -1.30 -2.02 -9.58
CA LEU A 73 -1.89 -0.72 -9.29
C LEU A 73 -2.70 -0.85 -8.00
N VAL A 74 -2.44 0.04 -7.03
CA VAL A 74 -3.25 0.14 -5.82
C VAL A 74 -4.05 1.42 -5.88
N VAL A 75 -5.36 1.29 -5.99
CA VAL A 75 -6.29 2.42 -5.99
C VAL A 75 -6.81 2.63 -4.58
N PHE A 76 -6.78 3.86 -4.10
CA PHE A 76 -7.43 4.26 -2.86
C PHE A 76 -8.58 5.20 -3.18
N SER A 77 -9.76 4.91 -2.64
CA SER A 77 -10.97 5.69 -2.88
C SER A 77 -11.65 6.01 -1.54
N ALA A 78 -12.24 7.20 -1.45
CA ALA A 78 -13.15 7.53 -0.37
C ALA A 78 -14.58 7.13 -0.75
N THR A 79 -15.40 6.80 0.24
CA THR A 79 -16.82 6.53 0.00
C THR A 79 -17.53 7.83 -0.42
N PRO A 80 -18.29 7.85 -1.53
CA PRO A 80 -19.01 9.05 -1.97
C PRO A 80 -19.99 9.57 -0.92
N ASP A 81 -20.20 10.89 -0.90
CA ASP A 81 -21.11 11.61 0.00
C ASP A 81 -20.78 11.40 1.50
N THR A 82 -19.49 11.20 1.81
CA THR A 82 -19.00 11.06 3.19
C THR A 82 -17.91 12.07 3.54
N ALA A 83 -17.66 12.25 4.84
CA ALA A 83 -16.55 13.08 5.34
C ALA A 83 -15.18 12.62 4.81
N ASP A 84 -15.02 11.32 4.53
CA ASP A 84 -13.80 10.79 3.92
C ASP A 84 -13.59 11.34 2.49
N GLU A 85 -14.66 11.55 1.72
CA GLU A 85 -14.58 12.14 0.39
C GLU A 85 -14.16 13.61 0.46
N GLU A 86 -14.79 14.38 1.35
CA GLU A 86 -14.44 15.79 1.56
C GLU A 86 -12.98 15.94 2.01
N ALA A 87 -12.54 15.11 2.96
CA ALA A 87 -11.17 15.07 3.43
C ALA A 87 -10.18 14.70 2.30
N LEU A 88 -10.50 13.71 1.48
CA LEU A 88 -9.65 13.31 0.35
C LEU A 88 -9.58 14.43 -0.72
N ARG A 89 -10.70 15.09 -1.03
CA ARG A 89 -10.73 16.25 -1.93
C ARG A 89 -9.90 17.41 -1.39
N LEU A 90 -9.98 17.69 -0.08
CA LEU A 90 -9.18 18.73 0.56
C LEU A 90 -7.68 18.43 0.40
N LEU A 91 -7.24 17.20 0.65
CA LEU A 91 -5.85 16.79 0.44
C LEU A 91 -5.41 16.92 -1.02
N ALA A 92 -6.27 16.55 -1.97
CA ALA A 92 -5.99 16.71 -3.40
C ALA A 92 -5.84 18.18 -3.81
N SER A 93 -6.59 19.09 -3.19
CA SER A 93 -6.48 20.52 -3.46
C SER A 93 -5.16 21.14 -2.97
N TRP A 94 -4.49 20.52 -2.00
CA TRP A 94 -3.22 21.00 -1.44
C TRP A 94 -2.01 20.49 -2.20
N SER A 95 -2.10 19.28 -2.79
CA SER A 95 -1.05 18.71 -3.63
C SER A 95 -1.06 19.25 -5.05
N ALA A 96 -2.13 19.94 -5.46
CA ALA A 96 -2.19 20.73 -6.67
C ALA A 96 -1.30 21.99 -6.53
N LEU A 97 0.02 21.81 -6.53
CA LEU A 97 0.90 22.82 -7.09
C LEU A 97 0.40 23.07 -8.52
N PRO A 98 0.22 24.33 -8.96
CA PRO A 98 -0.11 24.58 -10.35
C PRO A 98 0.99 23.89 -11.17
N VAL A 99 0.60 22.93 -12.02
CA VAL A 99 1.48 22.42 -13.06
C VAL A 99 1.85 23.64 -13.87
N GLY A 100 3.03 24.19 -13.58
CA GLY A 100 3.57 25.36 -14.25
C GLY A 100 3.79 24.98 -15.69
N GLY A 101 2.85 25.37 -16.55
CA GLY A 101 3.05 25.35 -17.98
C GLY A 101 4.28 26.19 -18.32
N ARG A 102 5.24 25.57 -18.98
CA ARG A 102 6.20 26.22 -19.87
C ARG A 102 6.13 25.54 -21.22
#